data_AF-A0A847Q005-F1
#
_entry.id   AF-A0A847Q005-F1
#
_cell.length_a   1.000
_cell.length_b   1.000
_cell.length_c   1.000
_cell.angle_alpha   90.00
_cell.angle_beta   90.00
_cell.angle_gamma   90.00
#
_symmetry.space_group_name_H-M   'P 1'
#
loop_
_entity.id
_entity.type
_entity.pdbx_description
1 polymer ?
#
loop_
_entity_poly.entity_id
_entity_poly.type
_entity_poly.pdbx_seq_one_letter_code
_entity_poly.pdbx_strand_id
1 'polypeptide(L)'
;MFNLIKAYEKLMIRVLMVMMAVVLALSTIDLGWRIISNIIRPPFFFMDIDHLLELFGLFMLVIIGLELLETIMKSYLSQSDQHYEVVLSVAIIAIARKVIILDLGRVDGPMLVGIAAIVIALTAGYFLMKKSAAIRKD
;
A
#
# COMPACT_ATOMS: atom_id res chain seq x y z
N MET A 1 -10.99 -33.71 -5.98
CA MET A 1 -10.93 -32.44 -6.75
C MET A 1 -10.75 -31.21 -5.86
N PHE A 2 -11.63 -30.97 -4.87
CA PHE A 2 -11.50 -29.83 -3.94
C PHE A 2 -10.18 -29.76 -3.15
N ASN A 3 -9.60 -30.89 -2.73
CA ASN A 3 -8.33 -30.89 -1.99
C ASN A 3 -7.12 -30.51 -2.87
N LEU A 4 -7.18 -30.77 -4.17
CA LEU A 4 -6.11 -30.38 -5.10
C LEU A 4 -6.09 -28.87 -5.30
N ILE A 5 -7.27 -28.25 -5.43
CA ILE A 5 -7.42 -26.80 -5.58
C ILE A 5 -6.95 -26.09 -4.31
N LYS A 6 -7.33 -26.57 -3.12
CA LYS A 6 -6.86 -26.02 -1.84
C LYS A 6 -5.35 -26.14 -1.65
N ALA A 7 -4.75 -27.26 -2.07
CA ALA A 7 -3.30 -27.44 -2.01
C ALA A 7 -2.57 -26.49 -2.96
N TYR A 8 -3.09 -26.32 -4.18
CA TYR A 8 -2.56 -25.38 -5.16
C TYR A 8 -2.66 -23.93 -4.68
N GLU A 9 -3.80 -23.52 -4.14
CA GLU A 9 -4.01 -22.20 -3.55
C GLU A 9 -2.99 -21.91 -2.45
N LYS A 10 -2.82 -22.84 -1.50
CA LYS A 10 -1.86 -22.69 -0.39
C LYS A 10 -0.40 -22.62 -0.88
N LEU A 11 -0.07 -23.35 -1.94
CA LEU A 11 1.24 -23.28 -2.58
C LEU A 11 1.47 -21.90 -3.20
N MET A 12 0.49 -21.40 -3.98
CA MET A 12 0.57 -20.08 -4.62
C MET A 12 0.73 -18.96 -3.60
N ILE A 13 -0.05 -18.98 -2.52
CA ILE A 13 0.05 -17.99 -1.44
C ILE A 13 1.44 -18.03 -0.81
N ARG A 14 1.98 -19.23 -0.55
CA ARG A 14 3.33 -19.38 0.02
C ARG A 14 4.41 -18.83 -0.92
N VAL A 15 4.31 -19.09 -2.22
CA VAL A 15 5.23 -18.55 -3.22
C VAL A 15 5.14 -17.02 -3.26
N LEU A 16 3.93 -16.46 -3.30
CA LEU A 16 3.69 -15.01 -3.29
C LEU A 16 4.26 -14.35 -2.03
N MET A 17 4.05 -14.93 -0.84
CA MET A 17 4.60 -14.40 0.41
C MET A 17 6.13 -14.35 0.38
N VAL A 18 6.79 -15.41 -0.11
CA VAL A 18 8.26 -15.44 -0.23
C VAL A 18 8.75 -14.38 -1.22
N MET A 19 8.11 -14.27 -2.39
CA MET A 19 8.46 -13.26 -3.39
C MET A 19 8.30 -11.84 -2.83
N MET A 20 7.20 -11.56 -2.13
CA MET A 20 6.98 -10.26 -1.49
C MET A 20 8.02 -9.96 -0.41
N ALA A 21 8.35 -10.92 0.45
CA ALA A 21 9.38 -10.74 1.47
C ALA A 21 10.76 -10.41 0.85
N VAL A 22 11.14 -11.08 -0.24
CA VAL A 22 12.37 -10.80 -0.98
C VAL A 22 12.36 -9.39 -1.56
N VAL A 23 11.27 -8.99 -2.24
CA VAL A 23 11.14 -7.64 -2.82
C VAL A 23 11.20 -6.57 -1.74
N LEU A 24 10.58 -6.80 -0.58
CA LEU A 24 10.62 -5.88 0.55
C LEU A 24 12.02 -5.73 1.15
N ALA A 25 12.73 -6.84 1.31
CA ALA A 25 14.11 -6.82 1.79
C ALA A 25 15.02 -6.03 0.83
N LEU A 26 14.93 -6.30 -0.47
CA LEU A 26 15.69 -5.58 -1.50
C LEU A 26 15.33 -4.09 -1.52
N SER A 27 14.04 -3.75 -1.48
CA SER A 27 13.57 -2.35 -1.44
C SER A 27 14.07 -1.61 -0.21
N THR A 28 14.11 -2.28 0.95
CA THR A 28 14.60 -1.69 2.20
C THR A 28 16.11 -1.42 2.13
N ILE A 29 16.88 -2.34 1.54
CA ILE A 29 18.32 -2.15 1.33
C ILE A 29 18.57 -0.99 0.34
N ASP A 30 17.86 -0.96 -0.78
CA ASP A 30 17.96 0.13 -1.77
C ASP A 30 17.64 1.50 -1.14
N LEU A 31 16.58 1.57 -0.32
CA LEU A 31 16.22 2.77 0.42
C LEU A 31 17.33 3.22 1.37
N GLY A 32 17.88 2.30 2.16
CA GLY A 32 19.01 2.59 3.04
C GLY A 32 20.23 3.10 2.27
N TRP A 33 20.54 2.47 1.13
CA TRP A 33 21.62 2.89 0.26
C TRP A 33 21.41 4.30 -0.30
N ARG A 34 20.20 4.63 -0.77
CA ARG A 34 19.86 5.96 -1.27
C ARG A 34 20.02 7.04 -0.20
N ILE A 35 19.55 6.77 1.02
CA ILE A 35 19.70 7.71 2.15
C ILE A 35 21.17 8.00 2.43
N ILE A 36 21.98 6.94 2.55
CA ILE A 36 23.42 7.07 2.82
C ILE A 36 24.13 7.82 1.68
N SER A 37 23.85 7.42 0.43
CA SER A 37 24.43 8.07 -0.76
C SER A 37 24.05 9.55 -0.85
N ASN A 38 22.84 9.93 -0.47
CA ASN A 38 22.39 11.32 -0.50
C ASN A 38 23.02 12.18 0.59
N ILE A 39 23.30 11.61 1.77
CA ILE A 39 23.94 12.35 2.88
C ILE A 39 25.43 12.61 2.61
N ILE A 40 26.13 11.65 1.97
CA ILE A 40 27.58 11.70 1.76
C ILE A 40 27.95 12.48 0.48
N ARG A 41 27.01 12.79 -0.41
CA ARG A 41 27.29 13.60 -1.61
C ARG A 41 27.36 15.10 -1.26
N PRO A 42 28.32 15.86 -1.81
CA PRO A 42 28.34 17.32 -1.69
C PRO A 42 27.17 17.95 -2.49
N PRO A 43 26.47 18.99 -1.99
CA PRO A 43 26.58 19.64 -0.68
C PRO A 43 26.03 18.76 0.44
N PHE A 44 26.89 18.48 1.44
CA PHE A 44 26.55 17.58 2.54
C PHE A 44 25.32 18.08 3.31
N PHE A 45 24.45 17.14 3.71
CA PHE A 45 23.22 17.39 4.48
C PHE A 45 22.16 18.29 3.80
N PHE A 46 22.32 18.63 2.52
CA PHE A 46 21.32 19.40 1.79
C PHE A 46 20.42 18.43 0.99
N MET A 47 19.21 18.17 1.49
CA MET A 47 18.17 17.48 0.73
C MET A 47 17.11 18.48 0.29
N ASP A 48 16.92 18.59 -1.01
CA ASP A 48 15.82 19.34 -1.58
C ASP A 48 14.47 18.68 -1.22
N ILE A 49 13.40 19.47 -1.19
CA ILE A 49 12.03 19.02 -0.90
C ILE A 49 11.62 17.90 -1.86
N ASP A 50 11.98 18.02 -3.13
CA ASP A 50 11.68 16.99 -4.15
C ASP A 50 12.34 15.65 -3.82
N HIS A 51 13.60 15.65 -3.37
CA HIS A 51 14.30 14.45 -2.96
C HIS A 51 13.75 13.87 -1.65
N LEU A 52 13.32 14.73 -0.72
CA LEU A 52 12.68 14.30 0.52
C LEU A 52 11.33 13.63 0.23
N LEU A 53 10.52 14.21 -0.66
CA LEU A 53 9.25 13.63 -1.12
C LEU A 53 9.47 12.31 -1.86
N GLU A 54 10.53 12.19 -2.67
CA GLU A 54 10.92 10.93 -3.31
C GLU A 54 11.26 9.85 -2.26
N LEU A 55 12.04 10.18 -1.23
CA LEU A 55 12.39 9.25 -0.15
C LEU A 55 11.14 8.82 0.63
N PHE A 56 10.26 9.74 1.03
CA PHE A 56 8.97 9.38 1.63
C PHE A 56 8.12 8.51 0.68
N GLY A 57 8.20 8.80 -0.62
CA GLY A 57 7.70 8.01 -1.74
C GLY A 57 8.39 6.65 -1.96
N LEU A 58 9.45 6.32 -1.24
CA LEU A 58 10.02 4.98 -1.18
C LEU A 58 9.73 4.30 0.16
N PHE A 59 9.83 5.03 1.27
CA PHE A 59 9.45 4.55 2.61
C PHE A 59 8.02 3.99 2.64
N MET A 60 7.06 4.77 2.14
CA MET A 60 5.66 4.36 2.13
C MET A 60 5.41 3.16 1.19
N LEU A 61 6.30 2.85 0.24
CA LEU A 61 6.17 1.71 -0.68
C LEU A 61 6.56 0.43 0.06
N VAL A 62 7.64 0.51 0.85
CA VAL A 62 8.07 -0.55 1.75
C VAL A 62 7.00 -0.82 2.82
N ILE A 63 6.44 0.23 3.44
CA ILE A 63 5.39 0.08 4.47
C ILE A 63 4.13 -0.58 3.91
N ILE A 64 3.63 -0.13 2.75
CA ILE A 64 2.45 -0.75 2.12
C ILE A 64 2.72 -2.22 1.79
N GLY A 65 3.91 -2.55 1.28
CA GLY A 65 4.23 -3.94 0.99
C GLY A 65 4.34 -4.80 2.26
N LEU A 66 4.84 -4.26 3.37
CA LEU A 66 4.84 -4.93 4.69
C LEU A 66 3.41 -5.16 5.20
N GLU A 67 2.55 -4.15 5.09
CA GLU A 67 1.14 -4.23 5.49
C GLU A 67 0.38 -5.26 4.64
N LEU A 68 0.65 -5.33 3.34
CA LEU A 68 0.10 -6.34 2.45
C LEU A 68 0.61 -7.75 2.78
N LEU A 69 1.90 -7.90 3.10
CA LEU A 69 2.46 -9.18 3.51
C LEU A 69 1.79 -9.68 4.81
N GLU A 70 1.63 -8.79 5.79
CA GLU A 70 0.93 -9.09 7.04
C GLU A 70 -0.55 -9.42 6.80
N THR A 71 -1.21 -8.67 5.92
CA THR A 71 -2.60 -8.91 5.51
C THR A 71 -2.78 -10.29 4.89
N ILE A 72 -1.93 -10.65 3.93
CA ILE A 72 -2.00 -11.96 3.27
C ILE A 72 -1.73 -13.06 4.30
N MET A 73 -0.73 -12.87 5.16
CA MET A 73 -0.43 -13.81 6.23
C MET A 73 -1.64 -14.00 7.16
N LYS A 74 -2.25 -12.92 7.64
CA LYS A 74 -3.41 -12.99 8.54
C LYS A 74 -4.65 -13.54 7.84
N SER A 75 -5.05 -13.01 6.69
CA SER A 75 -6.29 -13.39 6.01
C SER A 75 -6.27 -14.83 5.47
N TYR A 76 -5.11 -15.34 5.04
CA TYR A 76 -5.03 -16.68 4.44
C TYR A 76 -4.56 -17.76 5.41
N LEU A 77 -3.77 -17.43 6.45
CA LEU A 77 -3.41 -18.41 7.49
C LEU A 77 -4.39 -18.38 8.66
N SER A 78 -5.07 -17.26 8.92
CA SER A 78 -6.08 -17.11 9.97
C SER A 78 -7.43 -16.81 9.32
N GLN A 79 -8.43 -17.67 9.56
CA GLN A 79 -9.76 -17.63 8.93
C GLN A 79 -10.61 -16.41 9.39
N SER A 80 -10.21 -15.18 9.07
CA SER A 80 -11.03 -13.99 9.36
C SER A 80 -11.88 -13.62 8.13
N ASP A 81 -13.20 -13.68 8.29
CA ASP A 81 -14.23 -13.72 7.26
C ASP A 81 -14.51 -12.44 6.43
N GLN A 82 -13.64 -11.43 6.43
CA GLN A 82 -13.93 -10.14 5.78
C GLN A 82 -12.77 -9.64 4.91
N HIS A 83 -12.44 -10.41 3.88
CA HIS A 83 -11.39 -10.11 2.90
C HIS A 83 -11.58 -8.74 2.20
N TYR A 84 -12.82 -8.31 1.98
CA TYR A 84 -13.12 -7.07 1.25
C TYR A 84 -12.73 -5.79 2.02
N GLU A 85 -12.75 -5.82 3.36
CA GLU A 85 -12.43 -4.65 4.18
C GLU A 85 -10.95 -4.29 4.02
N VAL A 86 -10.09 -5.30 3.95
CA VAL A 86 -8.65 -5.07 3.83
C VAL A 86 -8.28 -4.57 2.45
N VAL A 87 -8.86 -5.12 1.39
CA VAL A 87 -8.62 -4.66 0.01
C VAL A 87 -8.98 -3.18 -0.15
N LEU A 88 -10.13 -2.78 0.40
CA LEU A 88 -10.62 -1.40 0.28
C LEU A 88 -9.82 -0.43 1.17
N SER A 89 -9.37 -0.87 2.34
CA SER A 89 -8.48 -0.10 3.21
C SER A 89 -7.13 0.16 2.54
N VAL A 90 -6.53 -0.87 1.91
CA VAL A 90 -5.30 -0.73 1.12
C VAL A 90 -5.49 0.24 -0.04
N ALA A 91 -6.64 0.19 -0.74
CA ALA A 91 -6.93 1.12 -1.83
C ALA A 91 -7.01 2.58 -1.36
N ILE A 92 -7.62 2.83 -0.20
CA ILE A 92 -7.69 4.18 0.41
C ILE A 92 -6.29 4.66 0.79
N ILE A 93 -5.49 3.82 1.46
CA ILE A 93 -4.10 4.14 1.85
C ILE A 93 -3.25 4.46 0.60
N ALA A 94 -3.39 3.67 -0.48
CA ALA A 94 -2.66 3.87 -1.72
C ALA A 94 -2.97 5.22 -2.38
N ILE A 95 -4.26 5.61 -2.45
CA ILE A 95 -4.67 6.92 -2.97
C ILE A 95 -4.21 8.04 -2.06
N ALA A 96 -4.41 7.94 -0.75
CA ALA A 96 -4.00 8.97 0.21
C ALA A 96 -2.50 9.30 0.05
N ARG A 97 -1.66 8.27 -0.10
CA ARG A 97 -0.23 8.44 -0.34
C ARG A 97 0.07 9.15 -1.68
N LYS A 98 -0.64 8.81 -2.75
CA LYS A 98 -0.51 9.48 -4.06
C LYS A 98 -0.86 10.96 -3.98
N VAL A 99 -1.83 11.33 -3.14
CA VAL A 99 -2.24 12.72 -2.91
C VAL A 99 -1.21 13.48 -2.07
N ILE A 100 -0.61 12.85 -1.05
CA ILE A 100 0.41 13.49 -0.19
C ILE A 100 1.66 13.90 -0.99
N ILE A 101 2.07 13.09 -1.97
CA ILE A 101 3.29 13.33 -2.78
C ILE A 101 2.98 14.24 -3.99
N LEU A 102 1.72 14.63 -4.20
CA LEU A 102 1.31 15.42 -5.34
C LEU A 102 1.85 16.85 -5.24
N ASP A 103 2.63 17.27 -6.24
CA ASP A 103 3.08 18.66 -6.37
C ASP A 103 1.96 19.54 -6.92
N LEU A 104 1.26 20.24 -6.02
CA LEU A 104 0.15 21.13 -6.33
C LEU A 104 0.53 22.29 -7.29
N GLY A 105 1.82 22.59 -7.47
CA GLY A 105 2.30 23.60 -8.42
C GLY A 105 2.22 23.17 -9.89
N ARG A 106 2.08 21.86 -10.15
CA ARG A 106 2.04 21.28 -11.51
C ARG A 106 0.70 20.65 -11.88
N VAL A 107 -0.32 20.80 -11.03
CA VAL A 107 -1.62 20.15 -11.22
C VAL A 107 -2.69 21.16 -11.60
N ASP A 108 -3.37 20.89 -12.72
CA ASP A 108 -4.52 21.69 -13.15
C ASP A 108 -5.74 21.47 -12.24
N GLY A 109 -6.55 22.53 -12.06
CA GLY A 109 -7.78 22.49 -11.24
C GLY A 109 -8.70 21.29 -11.49
N PRO A 110 -8.96 20.86 -12.75
CA PRO A 110 -9.77 19.68 -13.03
C PRO A 110 -9.19 18.37 -12.48
N MET A 111 -7.86 18.22 -12.47
CA MET A 111 -7.22 17.01 -11.93
C MET A 111 -7.39 16.92 -10.40
N LEU A 112 -7.33 18.06 -9.70
CA LEU A 112 -7.61 18.12 -8.25
C LEU A 112 -9.05 17.70 -7.93
N VAL A 113 -10.02 18.12 -8.74
CA VAL A 113 -11.43 17.69 -8.58
C VAL A 113 -11.58 16.20 -8.84
N GLY A 114 -10.90 15.65 -9.84
CA GLY A 114 -10.89 14.21 -10.11
C GLY A 114 -10.33 13.40 -8.94
N ILE A 115 -9.25 13.87 -8.32
CA ILE A 115 -8.67 13.25 -7.12
C ILE A 115 -9.65 13.27 -5.95
N ALA A 116 -10.29 14.42 -5.70
CA ALA A 116 -11.31 14.53 -4.65
C ALA A 116 -12.47 13.56 -4.88
N ALA A 117 -12.95 13.42 -6.12
CA ALA A 117 -14.01 12.48 -6.47
C ALA A 117 -13.61 11.01 -6.21
N ILE A 118 -12.38 10.61 -6.53
CA ILE A 118 -11.86 9.26 -6.25
C ILE A 118 -11.82 9.00 -4.75
N VAL A 119 -11.29 9.95 -3.97
CA VAL A 119 -11.21 9.82 -2.50
C VAL A 119 -12.61 9.67 -1.88
N ILE A 120 -13.57 10.48 -2.33
CA ILE A 120 -14.97 10.40 -1.87
C ILE A 120 -15.59 9.05 -2.27
N ALA A 121 -15.38 8.59 -3.51
CA ALA A 121 -15.96 7.32 -3.97
C ALA A 121 -15.44 6.12 -3.17
N LEU A 122 -14.13 6.06 -2.90
CA LEU A 122 -13.52 4.96 -2.13
C LEU A 122 -13.96 4.98 -0.66
N THR A 123 -13.99 6.15 -0.03
CA THR A 123 -14.42 6.29 1.37
C THR A 123 -15.91 6.00 1.55
N ALA A 124 -16.75 6.47 0.62
CA ALA A 124 -18.17 6.14 0.59
C ALA A 124 -18.42 4.64 0.38
N GLY A 125 -17.69 4.01 -0.55
CA GLY A 125 -17.73 2.56 -0.75
C GLY A 125 -17.39 1.79 0.53
N TYR A 126 -16.35 2.22 1.25
CA TYR A 126 -15.94 1.59 2.51
C TYR A 126 -17.00 1.71 3.59
N PHE A 127 -17.59 2.90 3.73
CA PHE A 127 -18.65 3.14 4.68
C PHE A 127 -19.90 2.28 4.38
N LEU A 128 -20.32 2.19 3.12
CA LEU A 128 -21.48 1.41 2.71
C LEU A 128 -21.27 -0.09 2.93
N MET A 129 -20.10 -0.63 2.59
CA MET A 129 -19.78 -2.04 2.83
C MET A 129 -19.76 -2.37 4.31
N LYS A 130 -19.13 -1.51 5.14
CA LYS A 130 -19.10 -1.68 6.59
C LYS A 130 -20.49 -1.63 7.21
N LYS A 131 -21.33 -0.69 6.77
CA LYS A 131 -22.73 -0.58 7.22
C LYS A 131 -23.55 -1.81 6.84
N SER A 132 -23.40 -2.30 5.60
CA SER A 132 -24.08 -3.52 5.15
C SER A 132 -23.66 -4.76 5.94
N ALA A 133 -22.39 -4.87 6.29
CA ALA A 133 -21.87 -5.96 7.10
C ALA A 133 -22.36 -5.91 8.56
N ALA A 134 -22.53 -4.71 9.12
CA ALA A 134 -23.09 -4.52 10.46
C ALA A 134 -24.57 -4.94 10.52
N ILE A 135 -25.37 -4.62 9.50
CA ILE A 135 -26.80 -4.95 9.42
C ILE A 135 -27.04 -6.47 9.32
N ARG A 136 -26.09 -7.25 8.79
CA ARG A 136 -26.22 -8.71 8.67
C ARG A 136 -25.95 -9.47 9.98
N LYS A 137 -25.53 -8.77 11.04
CA LYS A 137 -25.19 -9.38 12.34
C LYS A 137 -26.33 -9.31 13.36
N ASP A 138 -27.44 -8.68 12.99
CA ASP A 138 -28.72 -8.62 13.72
C ASP A 138 -29.76 -9.54 13.04
#